data_AF-A0A9J6E2U6-F1
#
_entry.id   AF-A0A9J6E2U6-F1
#
_cell.length_a   1.000
_cell.length_b   1.000
_cell.length_c   1.000
_cell.angle_alpha   90.00
_cell.angle_beta   90.00
_cell.angle_gamma   90.00
#
_symmetry.space_group_name_H-M   'P 1'
#
loop_
_entity.id
_entity.type
_entity.pdbx_description
1 polymer ?
#
loop_
_entity_poly.entity_id
_entity_poly.type
_entity_poly.pdbx_seq_one_letter_code
_entity_poly.pdbx_strand_id
1 'polypeptide(L)'
;MRFTGVCGGDVDKLPPLDGFDMWRALTDGEESPRSEILVNINAPAGEAALRYRNWKLVIGDFGEFNQRIEIPGGSRPYEGLDEMMSNSRAAAVLKRLYGRDDVFEHAGQWRREATLTCGDDAAANANFSPGAPYYVFDITNDPCELHNLSEERPEILSMLLEKLEAYNKTVVPPVNDTVDPLGAPERHNGVWAPWVY
;
A
#
# COMPACT_ATOMS: atom_id res chain seq x y z
N MET A 1 1.61 11.28 -0.26
CA MET A 1 2.07 12.24 -1.28
C MET A 1 1.73 13.63 -0.76
N ARG A 2 2.70 14.56 -0.65
CA ARG A 2 2.43 15.93 -0.16
C ARG A 2 1.89 16.79 -1.31
N PHE A 3 0.59 17.07 -1.30
CA PHE A 3 -0.02 18.03 -2.25
C PHE A 3 0.13 19.50 -1.80
N THR A 4 0.45 19.72 -0.52
CA THR A 4 0.56 21.05 0.08
C THR A 4 1.73 21.86 -0.49
N GLY A 5 2.88 21.22 -0.77
CA GLY A 5 4.05 21.88 -1.37
C GLY A 5 3.76 22.40 -2.78
N VAL A 6 3.02 21.63 -3.60
CA VAL A 6 2.64 22.02 -4.96
C VAL A 6 1.63 23.17 -4.96
N CYS A 7 0.79 23.27 -3.93
CA CYS A 7 -0.17 24.36 -3.74
C CYS A 7 0.43 25.59 -3.04
N GLY A 8 1.74 25.63 -2.75
CA GLY A 8 2.40 26.74 -2.06
C GLY A 8 2.02 26.87 -0.58
N GLY A 9 1.50 25.80 0.02
CA GLY A 9 1.15 25.75 1.44
C GLY A 9 2.38 25.56 2.32
N ASP A 10 2.36 26.20 3.48
CA ASP A 10 3.41 26.10 4.49
C ASP A 10 3.25 24.81 5.32
N VAL A 11 4.17 23.87 5.10
CA VAL A 11 4.17 22.56 5.77
C VAL A 11 4.58 22.64 7.23
N ASP A 12 5.24 23.73 7.65
CA ASP A 12 5.68 23.92 9.05
C ASP A 12 4.49 24.21 9.99
N LYS A 13 3.33 24.51 9.42
CA LYS A 13 2.07 24.72 10.16
C LYS A 13 1.28 23.42 10.37
N LEU A 14 1.75 22.30 9.84
CA LEU A 14 1.09 21.01 9.98
C LEU A 14 1.70 20.22 11.15
N PRO A 15 0.92 19.36 11.82
CA PRO A 15 1.48 18.38 12.75
C PRO A 15 2.49 17.48 12.02
N PRO A 16 3.35 16.74 12.76
CA PRO A 16 4.29 15.81 12.17
C PRO A 16 3.62 14.88 11.14
N LEU A 17 4.23 14.77 9.96
CA LEU A 17 3.68 14.02 8.82
C LEU A 17 4.60 12.85 8.46
N ASP A 18 4.01 11.68 8.23
CA ASP A 18 4.71 10.48 7.70
C ASP A 18 4.89 10.51 6.16
N GLY A 19 4.34 11.55 5.53
CA GLY A 19 4.44 11.78 4.09
C GLY A 19 5.72 12.52 3.71
N PHE A 20 6.30 12.17 2.56
CA PHE A 20 7.35 12.94 1.90
C PHE A 20 6.78 13.72 0.70
N ASP A 21 7.47 14.80 0.32
CA ASP A 21 7.28 15.42 -0.98
C ASP A 21 7.85 14.48 -2.05
N MET A 22 7.01 14.11 -3.02
CA MET A 22 7.37 13.17 -4.08
C MET A 22 7.46 13.88 -5.43
N TRP A 23 7.33 15.21 -5.48
CA TRP A 23 7.20 15.95 -6.73
C TRP A 23 8.37 15.69 -7.67
N ARG A 24 9.60 15.89 -7.19
CA ARG A 24 10.84 15.64 -7.97
C ARG A 24 10.96 14.20 -8.44
N ALA A 25 10.64 13.24 -7.58
CA ALA A 25 10.66 11.83 -7.95
C ALA A 25 9.66 11.49 -9.06
N LEU A 26 8.51 12.17 -9.10
CA LEU A 26 7.45 11.93 -10.08
C LEU A 26 7.63 12.74 -11.38
N THR A 27 8.16 13.96 -11.31
CA THR A 27 8.33 14.82 -12.50
C THR A 27 9.67 14.66 -13.17
N ASP A 28 10.73 14.52 -12.39
CA ASP A 28 12.11 14.58 -12.87
C ASP A 28 12.75 13.18 -12.88
N GLY A 29 12.04 12.17 -12.35
CA GLY A 29 12.53 10.80 -12.24
C GLY A 29 13.65 10.63 -11.20
N GLU A 30 13.75 11.57 -10.26
CA GLU A 30 14.73 11.49 -9.17
C GLU A 30 14.45 10.31 -8.22
N GLU A 31 15.46 9.91 -7.44
CA GLU A 31 15.28 8.89 -6.41
C GLU A 31 14.19 9.31 -5.41
N SER A 32 13.30 8.38 -5.08
CA SER A 32 12.28 8.61 -4.07
C SER A 32 12.93 8.96 -2.72
N PRO A 33 12.56 10.08 -2.08
CA PRO A 33 13.06 10.40 -0.74
C PRO A 33 12.50 9.45 0.33
N ARG A 34 11.47 8.68 0.00
CA ARG A 34 10.91 7.64 0.86
C ARG A 34 11.73 6.36 0.73
N SER A 35 12.44 6.02 1.81
CA SER A 35 13.13 4.73 1.96
C SER A 35 12.35 3.73 2.82
N GLU A 36 11.33 4.18 3.55
CA GLU A 36 10.62 3.37 4.55
C GLU A 36 9.09 3.56 4.45
N ILE A 37 8.38 2.45 4.66
CA ILE A 37 6.92 2.40 4.65
C ILE A 37 6.48 1.45 5.76
N LEU A 38 5.87 2.01 6.81
CA LEU A 38 5.01 1.21 7.67
C LEU A 38 3.73 0.90 6.90
N VAL A 39 3.41 -0.38 6.71
CA VAL A 39 2.17 -0.81 6.07
C VAL A 39 1.03 -0.71 7.09
N ASN A 40 1.17 -1.38 8.23
CA ASN A 40 0.27 -1.26 9.37
C ASN A 40 0.86 -1.93 10.63
N ILE A 41 0.33 -1.57 11.80
CA ILE A 41 0.51 -2.29 13.08
C ILE A 41 -0.87 -2.55 13.66
N ASN A 42 -1.23 -3.83 13.81
CA ASN A 42 -2.43 -4.29 14.49
C ASN A 42 -2.03 -4.94 15.81
N ALA A 43 -1.71 -4.10 16.81
CA ALA A 43 -1.21 -4.55 18.10
C ALA A 43 -2.13 -5.58 18.81
N PRO A 44 -3.47 -5.47 18.78
CA PRO A 44 -4.36 -6.48 19.36
C PRO A 44 -4.22 -7.87 18.73
N ALA A 45 -3.94 -7.95 17.43
CA ALA A 45 -3.73 -9.23 16.73
C ALA A 45 -2.26 -9.66 16.68
N GLY A 46 -1.32 -8.82 17.14
CA GLY A 46 0.11 -9.07 17.01
C GLY A 46 0.62 -9.06 15.57
N GLU A 47 -0.10 -8.40 14.65
CA GLU A 47 0.26 -8.36 13.24
C GLU A 47 0.91 -7.04 12.88
N ALA A 48 1.93 -7.06 12.02
CA ALA A 48 2.55 -5.86 11.51
C ALA A 48 3.23 -6.09 10.17
N ALA A 49 3.38 -5.04 9.38
CA ALA A 49 4.24 -5.08 8.21
C ALA A 49 4.96 -3.75 7.99
N LEU A 50 6.24 -3.84 7.62
CA LEU A 50 7.14 -2.72 7.39
C LEU A 50 8.00 -3.02 6.17
N ARG A 51 8.23 -2.03 5.31
CA ARG A 51 9.22 -2.08 4.24
C ARG A 51 10.30 -1.04 4.46
N TYR A 52 11.56 -1.46 4.43
CA TYR A 52 12.73 -0.57 4.40
C TYR A 52 13.61 -0.92 3.21
N ARG A 53 13.69 0.01 2.25
CA ARG A 53 14.33 -0.19 0.95
C ARG A 53 13.79 -1.48 0.32
N ASN A 54 14.65 -2.44 0.02
CA ASN A 54 14.26 -3.68 -0.65
C ASN A 54 13.63 -4.69 0.32
N TRP A 55 13.83 -4.52 1.63
CA TRP A 55 13.45 -5.52 2.62
C TRP A 55 12.04 -5.26 3.14
N LYS A 56 11.24 -6.31 3.20
CA LYS A 56 9.91 -6.30 3.84
C LYS A 56 9.91 -7.26 5.02
N LEU A 57 9.43 -6.76 6.15
CA LEU A 57 9.07 -7.54 7.33
C LEU A 57 7.55 -7.72 7.36
N VAL A 58 7.11 -8.93 7.66
CA VAL A 58 5.72 -9.24 8.01
C VAL A 58 5.72 -10.08 9.30
N ILE A 59 4.88 -9.69 10.24
CA ILE A 59 4.64 -10.36 11.53
C ILE A 59 3.16 -10.70 11.60
N GLY A 60 2.85 -11.91 12.05
CA GLY A 60 1.47 -12.36 12.26
C GLY A 60 1.35 -13.87 12.14
N ASP A 61 0.27 -14.41 12.70
CA ASP A 61 -0.15 -15.79 12.46
C ASP A 61 -1.24 -15.79 11.40
N PHE A 62 -0.92 -16.33 10.22
CA PHE A 62 -1.83 -16.37 9.08
C PHE A 62 -2.69 -17.65 9.04
N GLY A 63 -2.56 -18.54 10.04
CA GLY A 63 -3.44 -19.71 10.24
C GLY A 63 -3.69 -20.58 8.98
N GLU A 64 -4.92 -21.11 8.87
CA GLU A 64 -5.42 -21.83 7.68
C GLU A 64 -5.75 -20.91 6.48
N PHE A 65 -5.75 -19.59 6.68
CA PHE A 65 -5.84 -18.59 5.60
C PHE A 65 -4.46 -18.26 5.01
N ASN A 66 -3.54 -19.24 5.06
CA ASN A 66 -2.24 -19.24 4.40
C ASN A 66 -2.32 -19.33 2.87
N GLN A 67 -3.54 -19.51 2.35
CA GLN A 67 -3.75 -19.46 0.93
C GLN A 67 -3.36 -18.05 0.50
N ARG A 68 -2.42 -18.00 -0.44
CA ARG A 68 -2.52 -16.98 -1.48
C ARG A 68 -3.91 -17.15 -2.04
N ILE A 69 -4.87 -16.45 -1.45
CA ILE A 69 -6.19 -16.36 -2.00
C ILE A 69 -5.89 -15.82 -3.39
N GLU A 70 -6.18 -16.62 -4.42
CA GLU A 70 -6.45 -16.05 -5.72
C GLU A 70 -7.52 -15.02 -5.43
N ILE A 71 -7.12 -13.76 -5.21
CA ILE A 71 -8.04 -12.64 -5.27
C ILE A 71 -8.78 -12.91 -6.55
N PRO A 72 -10.13 -13.06 -6.55
CA PRO A 72 -10.89 -13.44 -7.73
C PRO A 72 -10.60 -12.40 -8.81
N GLY A 73 -9.54 -12.69 -9.51
CA GLY A 73 -8.81 -11.86 -10.42
C GLY A 73 -8.94 -12.63 -11.69
N GLY A 74 -10.20 -12.70 -12.15
CA GLY A 74 -10.42 -12.67 -13.58
C GLY A 74 -9.49 -11.61 -14.14
N SER A 75 -8.86 -11.93 -15.27
CA SER A 75 -7.94 -11.06 -16.01
C SER A 75 -8.29 -9.61 -15.72
N ARG A 76 -7.42 -8.92 -14.95
CA ARG A 76 -7.63 -7.48 -14.66
C ARG A 76 -8.03 -6.86 -15.99
N PRO A 77 -9.15 -6.11 -16.09
CA PRO A 77 -9.55 -5.54 -17.35
C PRO A 77 -8.50 -4.51 -17.77
N TYR A 78 -7.46 -5.00 -18.44
CA TYR A 78 -6.44 -4.20 -19.08
C TYR A 78 -7.08 -3.47 -20.27
N GLU A 79 -8.10 -4.10 -20.84
CA GLU A 79 -8.86 -3.61 -21.97
C GLU A 79 -10.05 -2.81 -21.43
N GLY A 80 -10.04 -1.50 -21.69
CA GLY A 80 -11.11 -0.58 -21.32
C GLY A 80 -10.73 0.47 -20.28
N LEU A 81 -9.84 0.21 -19.32
CA LEU A 81 -9.49 1.24 -18.32
C LEU A 81 -8.69 2.40 -18.92
N ASP A 82 -7.75 2.11 -19.82
CA ASP A 82 -7.03 3.14 -20.59
C ASP A 82 -7.98 3.96 -21.47
N GLU A 83 -8.97 3.29 -22.08
CA GLU A 83 -9.99 3.92 -22.90
C GLU A 83 -10.93 4.79 -22.06
N MET A 84 -11.41 4.29 -20.92
CA MET A 84 -12.25 5.02 -19.97
C MET A 84 -11.52 6.22 -19.39
N MET A 85 -10.23 6.07 -19.06
CA MET A 85 -9.38 7.20 -18.64
C MET A 85 -9.28 8.25 -19.75
N SER A 86 -8.94 7.82 -20.97
CA SER A 86 -8.76 8.70 -22.13
C SER A 86 -10.05 9.44 -22.56
N ASN A 87 -11.20 8.81 -22.34
CA ASN A 87 -12.54 9.34 -22.61
C ASN A 87 -13.16 10.06 -21.40
N SER A 88 -12.47 10.11 -20.25
CA SER A 88 -12.97 10.77 -19.06
C SER A 88 -13.03 12.29 -19.23
N ARG A 89 -13.91 12.94 -18.44
CA ARG A 89 -13.97 14.41 -18.39
C ARG A 89 -12.65 15.03 -17.91
N ALA A 90 -11.95 14.36 -17.00
CA ALA A 90 -10.64 14.78 -16.53
C ALA A 90 -9.62 14.78 -17.68
N ALA A 91 -9.62 13.74 -18.50
CA ALA A 91 -8.75 13.66 -19.67
C ALA A 91 -9.05 14.76 -20.70
N ALA A 92 -10.33 15.06 -20.96
CA ALA A 92 -10.70 16.16 -21.86
C ALA A 92 -10.18 17.52 -21.37
N VAL A 93 -10.21 17.77 -20.06
CA VAL A 93 -9.64 19.00 -19.47
C VAL A 93 -8.12 19.01 -19.62
N LEU A 94 -7.44 17.91 -19.35
CA LEU A 94 -5.97 17.83 -19.42
C LEU A 94 -5.46 17.93 -20.86
N LYS A 95 -6.12 17.29 -21.84
CA LYS A 95 -5.82 17.46 -23.27
C LYS A 95 -5.91 18.92 -23.70
N ARG A 96 -6.97 19.62 -23.27
CA ARG A 96 -7.13 21.07 -23.51
C ARG A 96 -6.05 21.89 -22.81
N LEU A 97 -5.73 21.59 -21.55
CA LEU A 97 -4.76 22.34 -20.74
C LEU A 97 -3.35 22.27 -21.33
N TYR A 98 -2.93 21.08 -21.75
CA TYR A 98 -1.60 20.86 -22.33
C TYR A 98 -1.55 21.08 -23.85
N GLY A 99 -2.71 21.26 -24.50
CA GLY A 99 -2.80 21.43 -25.95
C GLY A 99 -2.34 20.21 -26.75
N ARG A 100 -2.40 19.01 -26.16
CA ARG A 100 -2.07 17.75 -26.84
C ARG A 100 -3.13 16.69 -26.58
N ASP A 101 -3.48 15.93 -27.61
CA ASP A 101 -4.45 14.82 -27.49
C ASP A 101 -3.82 13.52 -27.00
N ASP A 102 -2.48 13.43 -27.07
CA ASP A 102 -1.65 12.28 -26.68
C ASP A 102 -1.35 12.19 -25.18
N VAL A 103 -1.90 13.08 -24.35
CA VAL A 103 -1.62 13.15 -22.89
C VAL A 103 -1.91 11.82 -22.17
N PHE A 104 -2.81 11.01 -22.73
CA PHE A 104 -3.17 9.68 -22.23
C PHE A 104 -2.87 8.56 -23.22
N GLU A 105 -2.18 8.85 -24.32
CA GLU A 105 -1.53 7.83 -25.12
C GLU A 105 -0.31 7.36 -24.34
N HIS A 106 -0.57 6.54 -23.31
CA HIS A 106 0.48 5.79 -22.67
C HIS A 106 1.14 4.89 -23.72
N ALA A 107 2.44 4.61 -23.54
CA ALA A 107 3.07 3.49 -24.24
C ALA A 107 2.13 2.28 -24.07
N GLY A 108 1.53 1.82 -25.18
CA GLY A 108 0.51 0.79 -25.11
C GLY A 108 1.06 -0.39 -24.29
N GLN A 109 0.23 -0.94 -23.39
CA GLN A 109 0.56 -2.07 -22.51
C GLN A 109 1.34 -1.77 -21.22
N TRP A 110 1.56 -0.50 -20.82
CA TRP A 110 2.23 -0.18 -19.54
C TRP A 110 1.65 -0.92 -18.32
N ARG A 111 0.32 -1.15 -18.28
CA ARG A 111 -0.31 -1.95 -17.21
C ARG A 111 0.09 -3.41 -17.24
N ARG A 112 0.29 -3.98 -18.44
CA ARG A 112 0.81 -5.35 -18.60
C ARG A 112 2.29 -5.41 -18.22
N GLU A 113 3.07 -4.40 -18.57
CA GLU A 113 4.48 -4.28 -18.16
C GLU A 113 4.63 -4.15 -16.64
N ALA A 114 3.68 -3.47 -15.99
CA ALA A 114 3.62 -3.35 -14.54
C ALA A 114 3.02 -4.59 -13.84
N THR A 115 2.49 -5.57 -14.58
CA THR A 115 1.92 -6.79 -14.00
C THR A 115 3.04 -7.74 -13.60
N LEU A 116 3.09 -8.06 -12.30
CA LEU A 116 3.89 -9.15 -11.79
C LEU A 116 3.13 -10.47 -11.94
N THR A 117 3.72 -11.45 -12.64
CA THR A 117 3.20 -12.82 -12.75
C THR A 117 4.06 -13.77 -11.95
N CYS A 118 3.55 -14.27 -10.82
CA CYS A 118 4.30 -15.11 -9.89
C CYS A 118 4.31 -16.61 -10.24
N GLY A 119 3.73 -16.99 -11.38
CA GLY A 119 3.63 -18.38 -11.84
C GLY A 119 2.83 -19.30 -10.92
N ASP A 120 2.55 -20.51 -11.40
CA ASP A 120 1.97 -21.61 -10.60
C ASP A 120 3.07 -22.48 -9.97
N ASP A 121 4.32 -22.01 -9.97
CA ASP A 121 5.50 -22.82 -9.67
C ASP A 121 5.53 -23.22 -8.19
N ALA A 122 5.10 -24.46 -7.94
CA ALA A 122 5.17 -25.12 -6.64
C ALA A 122 6.60 -25.12 -6.04
N ALA A 123 7.64 -25.04 -6.88
CA ALA A 123 9.04 -24.96 -6.43
C ALA A 123 9.39 -23.61 -5.80
N ALA A 124 8.85 -22.50 -6.31
CA ALA A 124 9.05 -21.19 -5.70
C ALA A 124 8.26 -21.07 -4.39
N ASN A 125 7.17 -21.83 -4.24
CA ASN A 125 6.36 -21.91 -3.02
C ASN A 125 6.99 -22.80 -1.94
N ALA A 126 8.08 -23.51 -2.23
CA ALA A 126 8.61 -24.56 -1.38
C ALA A 126 9.26 -24.06 -0.08
N ASN A 127 9.69 -22.78 -0.01
CA ASN A 127 10.34 -22.20 1.17
C ASN A 127 9.46 -21.19 1.93
N PHE A 128 8.19 -21.04 1.54
CA PHE A 128 7.25 -20.32 2.39
C PHE A 128 6.81 -21.26 3.51
N SER A 129 7.37 -21.10 4.70
CA SER A 129 6.97 -21.86 5.89
C SER A 129 5.77 -21.19 6.57
N PRO A 130 4.54 -21.72 6.43
CA PRO A 130 3.38 -21.17 7.14
C PRO A 130 3.56 -21.33 8.66
N GLY A 131 3.13 -20.33 9.43
CA GLY A 131 3.21 -20.32 10.90
C GLY A 131 4.56 -19.88 11.48
N ALA A 132 5.46 -19.34 10.65
CA ALA A 132 6.64 -18.65 11.17
C ALA A 132 6.22 -17.35 11.86
N PRO A 133 6.82 -16.96 13.01
CA PRO A 133 6.46 -15.73 13.70
C PRO A 133 6.89 -14.46 12.93
N TYR A 134 7.90 -14.60 12.06
CA TYR A 134 8.47 -13.51 11.28
C TYR A 134 8.72 -13.95 9.85
N TYR A 135 8.42 -13.05 8.91
CA TYR A 135 8.71 -13.22 7.50
C TYR A 135 9.55 -12.06 6.99
N VAL A 136 10.67 -12.36 6.32
CA VAL A 136 11.54 -11.36 5.69
C VAL A 136 11.68 -11.66 4.21
N PHE A 137 11.40 -10.67 3.36
CA PHE A 137 11.50 -10.79 1.91
C PHE A 137 12.39 -9.70 1.32
N ASP A 138 13.16 -10.04 0.29
CA ASP A 138 13.84 -9.08 -0.56
C ASP A 138 12.96 -8.78 -1.77
N ILE A 139 12.15 -7.72 -1.70
CA ILE A 139 11.16 -7.37 -2.73
C ILE A 139 11.80 -7.07 -4.10
N THR A 140 13.08 -6.74 -4.15
CA THR A 140 13.78 -6.49 -5.43
C THR A 140 14.07 -7.80 -6.15
N ASN A 141 14.46 -8.85 -5.41
CA ASN A 141 14.80 -10.17 -5.98
C ASN A 141 13.65 -11.17 -5.92
N ASP A 142 12.72 -10.99 -4.99
CA ASP A 142 11.54 -11.81 -4.72
C ASP A 142 10.30 -10.90 -4.53
N PRO A 143 9.82 -10.25 -5.61
CA PRO A 143 8.64 -9.40 -5.55
C PRO A 143 7.34 -10.16 -5.26
N CYS A 144 7.39 -11.49 -5.35
CA CYS A 144 6.28 -12.40 -5.14
C CYS A 144 6.20 -12.93 -3.70
N GLU A 145 7.18 -12.60 -2.85
CA GLU A 145 7.20 -12.95 -1.41
C GLU A 145 7.12 -14.48 -1.19
N LEU A 146 7.92 -15.22 -1.95
CA LEU A 146 7.89 -16.67 -2.02
C LEU A 146 8.91 -17.32 -1.07
N HIS A 147 10.01 -16.63 -0.78
CA HIS A 147 11.13 -17.15 -0.01
C HIS A 147 11.29 -16.37 1.30
N ASN A 148 10.93 -16.99 2.42
CA ASN A 148 11.15 -16.38 3.72
C ASN A 148 12.64 -16.44 4.11
N LEU A 149 13.27 -15.27 4.25
CA LEU A 149 14.69 -15.12 4.60
C LEU A 149 14.91 -14.85 6.10
N SER A 150 13.88 -14.95 6.95
CA SER A 150 13.98 -14.60 8.37
C SER A 150 15.04 -15.40 9.13
N GLU A 151 15.20 -16.69 8.82
CA GLU A 151 16.21 -17.56 9.45
C GLU A 151 17.60 -17.40 8.81
N GLU A 152 17.65 -17.11 7.50
CA GLU A 152 18.89 -16.98 6.73
C GLU A 152 19.57 -15.60 6.89
N ARG A 153 18.82 -14.59 7.32
CA ARG A 153 19.24 -13.19 7.46
C ARG A 153 18.81 -12.60 8.82
N PRO A 154 19.25 -13.16 9.96
CA PRO A 154 18.86 -12.66 11.28
C PRO A 154 19.28 -11.21 11.53
N GLU A 155 20.37 -10.75 10.90
CA GLU A 155 20.82 -9.36 10.97
C GLU A 155 19.82 -8.38 10.32
N ILE A 156 19.19 -8.78 9.21
CA ILE A 156 18.18 -7.98 8.53
C ILE A 156 16.89 -7.99 9.34
N LEU A 157 16.50 -9.15 9.87
CA LEU A 157 15.35 -9.27 10.76
C LEU A 157 15.49 -8.33 11.97
N SER A 158 16.64 -8.34 12.65
CA SER A 158 16.90 -7.47 13.81
C SER A 158 16.77 -5.99 13.44
N MET A 159 17.37 -5.56 12.33
CA MET A 159 17.25 -4.18 11.84
C MET A 159 15.78 -3.78 11.58
N LEU A 160 14.99 -4.66 10.95
CA LEU A 160 13.59 -4.36 10.65
C LEU A 160 12.73 -4.32 11.93
N LEU A 161 13.01 -5.19 12.90
CA LEU A 161 12.35 -5.18 14.20
C LEU A 161 12.68 -3.91 14.99
N GLU A 162 13.93 -3.46 14.98
CA GLU A 162 14.32 -2.18 15.62
C GLU A 162 13.57 -0.98 15.02
N LYS A 163 13.38 -0.98 13.69
CA LYS A 163 12.59 0.05 13.00
C LYS A 163 11.11 -0.03 13.36
N LEU A 164 10.55 -1.24 13.40
CA LEU A 164 9.16 -1.44 13.81
C LEU A 164 8.93 -0.98 15.26
N GLU A 165 9.89 -1.23 16.14
CA GLU A 165 9.83 -0.81 17.54
C GLU A 165 9.86 0.72 17.70
N ALA A 166 10.55 1.44 16.79
CA ALA A 166 10.49 2.89 16.76
C ALA A 166 9.07 3.41 16.47
N TYR A 167 8.32 2.73 15.59
CA TYR A 167 6.90 3.02 15.34
C TYR A 167 6.00 2.62 16.51
N ASN A 168 6.22 1.46 17.14
CA ASN A 168 5.43 1.02 18.30
C ASN A 168 5.40 2.06 19.42
N LYS A 169 6.50 2.79 19.63
CA LYS A 169 6.59 3.86 20.64
C LYS A 169 5.67 5.05 20.37
N THR A 170 5.20 5.22 19.14
CA THR A 170 4.31 6.33 18.73
C THR A 170 2.87 5.86 18.44
N VAL A 171 2.58 4.56 18.57
CA VAL A 171 1.25 4.01 18.32
C VAL A 171 0.24 4.58 19.32
N VAL A 172 -0.88 5.05 18.77
CA VAL A 172 -2.07 5.40 19.53
C VAL A 172 -3.00 4.18 19.53
N PRO A 173 -3.58 3.78 20.68
CA PRO A 173 -4.48 2.65 20.73
C PRO A 173 -5.64 2.78 19.72
N PRO A 174 -6.05 1.68 19.06
CA PRO A 174 -7.17 1.71 18.13
C PRO A 174 -8.47 2.04 18.88
N VAL A 175 -9.26 2.94 18.30
CA VAL A 175 -10.60 3.28 18.81
C VAL A 175 -11.62 2.34 18.17
N ASN A 176 -11.67 1.12 18.69
CA ASN A 176 -12.69 0.13 18.34
C ASN A 176 -13.83 0.20 19.36
N ASP A 177 -14.62 1.27 19.30
CA ASP A 177 -15.79 1.44 20.16
C ASP A 177 -16.98 0.60 19.68
N THR A 178 -17.91 0.34 20.60
CA THR A 178 -19.17 -0.31 20.28
C THR A 178 -20.04 0.61 19.42
N VAL A 179 -20.76 0.04 18.46
CA VAL A 179 -21.72 0.78 17.62
C VAL A 179 -22.73 1.50 18.51
N ASP A 180 -22.83 2.82 18.34
CA ASP A 180 -23.87 3.62 19.01
C ASP A 180 -25.23 3.34 18.36
N PRO A 181 -26.20 2.74 19.07
CA PRO A 181 -27.51 2.44 18.51
C PRO A 181 -28.29 3.70 18.09
N LEU A 182 -27.90 4.89 18.56
CA LEU A 182 -28.47 6.15 18.12
C LEU A 182 -28.09 6.52 16.69
N GLY A 183 -27.01 5.97 16.16
CA GLY A 183 -26.59 6.17 14.76
C GLY A 183 -27.33 5.33 13.74
N ALA A 184 -28.24 4.45 14.19
CA ALA A 184 -29.00 3.57 13.32
C ALA A 184 -29.89 4.39 12.35
N PRO A 185 -29.88 4.12 11.03
CA PRO A 185 -30.68 4.86 10.04
C PRO A 185 -32.18 4.90 10.34
N GLU A 186 -32.71 3.89 11.04
CA GLU A 186 -34.10 3.82 11.50
C GLU A 186 -34.46 4.99 12.43
N ARG A 187 -33.47 5.59 13.10
CA ARG A 187 -33.64 6.78 13.95
C ARG A 187 -33.45 8.10 13.17
N HIS A 188 -33.13 8.01 11.87
CA HIS A 188 -32.77 9.14 11.00
C HIS A 188 -33.50 9.07 9.65
N ASN A 189 -34.80 8.71 9.64
CA ASN A 189 -35.62 8.65 8.42
C ASN A 189 -35.07 7.72 7.31
N GLY A 190 -34.36 6.65 7.70
CA GLY A 190 -33.82 5.66 6.77
C GLY A 190 -32.51 6.06 6.09
N VAL A 191 -31.84 7.12 6.55
CA VAL A 191 -30.53 7.55 6.03
C VAL A 191 -29.47 7.57 7.14
N TRP A 192 -28.21 7.37 6.75
CA TRP A 192 -27.08 7.63 7.64
C TRP A 192 -26.92 9.15 7.82
N ALA A 193 -27.02 9.65 9.05
CA ALA A 193 -26.95 11.07 9.38
C ALA A 193 -26.25 11.29 10.73
N PRO A 194 -25.59 12.43 11.01
CA PRO A 194 -24.97 12.70 12.30
C PRO A 194 -25.95 12.63 13.47
N TRP A 195 -25.55 11.98 14.58
CA TRP A 195 -26.45 11.69 15.72
C TRP A 195 -25.92 12.12 17.10
N VAL A 196 -24.71 12.68 17.16
CA VAL A 196 -24.06 13.16 18.39
C VAL A 196 -24.00 14.69 18.34
N TYR A 197 -24.68 15.36 19.27
CA TYR A 197 -24.68 16.83 19.46
C TYR A 197 -24.46 17.15 20.93
#